data_AF-A0A4Q9PRJ1-F1
#
_entry.id   AF-A0A4Q9PRJ1-F1
#
_cell.length_a   1.000
_cell.length_b   1.000
_cell.length_c   1.000
_cell.angle_alpha   90.00
_cell.angle_beta   90.00
_cell.angle_gamma   90.00
#
_symmetry.space_group_name_H-M   'P 1'
#
loop_
_entity.id
_entity.type
_entity.pdbx_description
1 polymer ?
#
loop_
_entity_poly.entity_id
_entity_poly.type
_entity_poly.pdbx_seq_one_letter_code
_entity_poly.pdbx_strand_id
1 'polypeptide(L)'
;MADLATPDFLSSLKALYPPDTPNAPSHLWTVVAAVAFSASNAPNAVPAIFSYALDDLVASQHAAATAGDAAREEQLVLARKVREAVLQSGLLSGMPRAINTLVALHQVMPEHLREAKPLRDTRRPPAEWDRRGAALFSAVYRDTAPSVESLLDAAYPDLGWFCTTVGYGMTYGGTDVLSVVELVYVMVAALIAVDAPRQVGWHLANARRGARGGAGGEGHRHPGGGEGGGEVAKRRPGGGGVKRGDAGEEGGGPVRWGPVRCTDGLSVRVPRMVCIGKLRGSAPDHEHPFNSSRDEMEAIQFCPSANAARNGC
;
A
#
# COMPACT_ATOMS: atom_id res chain seq x y z
N MET A 1 -6.73 -16.45 21.23
CA MET A 1 -7.30 -15.51 20.23
C MET A 1 -8.19 -16.30 19.30
N ALA A 2 -9.35 -15.78 18.91
CA ALA A 2 -10.18 -16.46 17.92
C ALA A 2 -9.39 -16.64 16.62
N ASP A 3 -9.51 -17.80 15.98
CA ASP A 3 -8.96 -18.01 14.64
C ASP A 3 -9.76 -17.16 13.65
N LEU A 4 -9.13 -16.09 13.13
CA LEU A 4 -9.81 -15.13 12.26
C LEU A 4 -9.83 -15.59 10.80
N ALA A 5 -8.94 -16.52 10.42
CA ALA A 5 -8.75 -16.98 9.05
C ALA A 5 -9.22 -18.44 8.90
N THR A 6 -10.44 -18.72 9.36
CA THR A 6 -11.01 -20.06 9.26
C THR A 6 -11.22 -20.48 7.79
N PRO A 7 -11.17 -21.79 7.47
CA PRO A 7 -11.38 -22.26 6.10
C PRO A 7 -12.68 -21.76 5.45
N ASP A 8 -13.78 -21.72 6.21
CA ASP A 8 -15.09 -21.24 5.71
C ASP A 8 -15.05 -19.75 5.37
N PHE A 9 -14.36 -18.95 6.19
CA PHE A 9 -14.20 -17.53 5.94
C PHE A 9 -13.30 -17.29 4.73
N LEU A 10 -12.18 -18.01 4.62
CA LEU A 10 -11.27 -17.91 3.47
C LEU A 10 -11.95 -18.34 2.16
N SER A 11 -12.74 -19.41 2.19
CA SER A 11 -13.57 -19.84 1.08
C SER A 11 -14.55 -18.74 0.66
N SER A 12 -15.23 -18.12 1.63
CA SER A 12 -16.15 -17.01 1.39
C SER A 12 -15.45 -15.78 0.80
N LEU A 13 -14.24 -15.45 1.27
CA LEU A 13 -13.44 -14.36 0.72
C LEU A 13 -13.01 -14.64 -0.72
N LYS A 14 -12.51 -15.85 -1.01
CA LYS A 14 -12.13 -16.30 -2.35
C LYS A 14 -13.31 -16.19 -3.33
N ALA A 15 -14.51 -16.58 -2.90
CA ALA A 15 -15.73 -16.54 -3.71
C ALA A 15 -16.14 -15.12 -4.17
N LEU A 16 -15.63 -14.06 -3.52
CA LEU A 16 -15.86 -12.68 -3.96
C LEU A 16 -15.07 -12.29 -5.22
N TYR A 17 -14.14 -13.14 -5.66
CA TYR A 17 -13.28 -12.92 -6.83
C TYR A 17 -13.57 -13.98 -7.89
N PRO A 18 -14.44 -13.70 -8.89
CA PRO A 18 -14.89 -14.70 -9.84
C PRO A 18 -13.73 -15.19 -10.73
N PRO A 19 -13.57 -16.52 -10.91
CA PRO A 19 -12.47 -17.10 -11.68
C PRO A 19 -12.54 -16.75 -13.17
N ASP A 20 -13.73 -16.51 -13.70
CA ASP A 20 -13.96 -16.24 -15.13
C ASP A 20 -13.80 -14.76 -15.50
N THR A 21 -13.27 -13.93 -14.60
CA THR A 21 -13.03 -12.52 -14.89
C THR A 21 -11.87 -12.41 -15.88
N PRO A 22 -12.11 -11.99 -17.15
CA PRO A 22 -11.05 -11.93 -18.14
C PRO A 22 -9.94 -10.98 -17.70
N ASN A 23 -8.69 -11.40 -17.84
CA ASN A 23 -7.49 -10.63 -17.43
C ASN A 23 -7.45 -10.29 -15.92
N ALA A 24 -8.14 -11.05 -15.06
CA ALA A 24 -8.01 -10.85 -13.62
C ALA A 24 -6.58 -11.13 -13.15
N PRO A 25 -6.02 -10.28 -12.29
CA PRO A 25 -4.70 -10.53 -11.73
C PRO A 25 -4.67 -11.83 -10.92
N SER A 26 -3.64 -12.66 -11.14
CA SER A 26 -3.51 -13.93 -10.44
C SER A 26 -3.30 -13.74 -8.94
N HIS A 27 -3.92 -14.60 -8.13
CA HIS A 27 -3.85 -14.60 -6.67
C HIS A 27 -4.32 -13.30 -5.98
N LEU A 28 -5.10 -12.46 -6.67
CA LEU A 28 -5.52 -11.15 -6.15
C LEU A 28 -6.25 -11.23 -4.81
N TRP A 29 -7.17 -12.19 -4.66
CA TRP A 29 -7.92 -12.37 -3.40
C TRP A 29 -6.98 -12.65 -2.23
N THR A 30 -5.95 -13.48 -2.45
CA THR A 30 -4.97 -13.87 -1.44
C THR A 30 -4.15 -12.67 -1.01
N VAL A 31 -3.67 -11.89 -1.99
CA VAL A 31 -2.88 -10.68 -1.77
C VAL A 31 -3.68 -9.63 -0.99
N VAL A 32 -4.92 -9.35 -1.41
CA VAL A 32 -5.80 -8.39 -0.73
C VAL A 32 -6.11 -8.84 0.70
N ALA A 33 -6.42 -10.12 0.90
CA ALA A 33 -6.69 -10.66 2.24
C ALA A 33 -5.45 -10.55 3.14
N ALA A 34 -4.28 -10.98 2.66
CA ALA A 34 -3.03 -10.92 3.42
C ALA A 34 -2.70 -9.48 3.87
N VAL A 35 -2.87 -8.50 2.97
CA VAL A 35 -2.65 -7.09 3.28
C VAL A 35 -3.68 -6.57 4.28
N ALA A 36 -4.97 -6.88 4.10
CA ALA A 36 -6.01 -6.43 5.02
C ALA A 36 -5.76 -6.94 6.46
N PHE A 37 -5.40 -8.22 6.62
CA PHE A 37 -5.06 -8.80 7.92
C PHE A 37 -3.77 -8.23 8.52
N SER A 38 -2.73 -8.09 7.70
CA SER A 38 -1.46 -7.46 8.12
C SER A 38 -1.69 -6.04 8.61
N ALA A 39 -2.35 -5.21 7.79
CA ALA A 39 -2.65 -3.82 8.09
C ALA A 39 -3.60 -3.69 9.28
N SER A 40 -4.46 -4.68 9.55
CA SER A 40 -5.32 -4.74 10.74
C SER A 40 -4.62 -5.26 12.01
N ASN A 41 -3.29 -5.42 11.98
CA ASN A 41 -2.48 -5.95 13.09
C ASN A 41 -2.89 -7.38 13.51
N ALA A 42 -3.21 -8.22 12.51
CA ALA A 42 -3.50 -9.63 12.68
C ALA A 42 -2.48 -10.50 11.92
N PRO A 43 -1.18 -10.42 12.26
CA PRO A 43 -0.11 -11.08 11.50
C PRO A 43 -0.25 -12.61 11.45
N ASN A 44 -0.82 -13.21 12.50
CA ASN A 44 -0.98 -14.67 12.60
C ASN A 44 -2.04 -15.24 11.64
N ALA A 45 -2.91 -14.42 11.07
CA ALA A 45 -3.89 -14.85 10.07
C ALA A 45 -3.27 -15.07 8.68
N VAL A 46 -2.16 -14.38 8.37
CA VAL A 46 -1.52 -14.42 7.05
C VAL A 46 -0.89 -15.78 6.72
N PRO A 47 -0.23 -16.49 7.65
CA PRO A 47 0.15 -17.89 7.46
C PRO A 47 -0.99 -18.80 6.99
N ALA A 48 -2.17 -18.71 7.63
CA ALA A 48 -3.33 -19.53 7.27
C ALA A 48 -3.85 -19.19 5.86
N ILE A 49 -3.89 -17.90 5.50
CA ILE A 49 -4.26 -17.44 4.15
C ILE A 49 -3.30 -18.01 3.09
N PHE A 50 -2.00 -17.95 3.36
CA PHE A 50 -0.98 -18.45 2.44
C PHE A 50 -1.09 -19.97 2.25
N SER A 51 -1.17 -20.74 3.34
CA SER A 51 -1.31 -22.19 3.27
C SER A 51 -2.59 -22.60 2.52
N TYR A 52 -3.72 -21.97 2.83
CA TYR A 52 -4.98 -22.23 2.13
C TYR A 52 -4.88 -21.97 0.63
N ALA A 53 -4.27 -20.85 0.22
CA ALA A 53 -4.09 -20.52 -1.19
C ALA A 53 -3.07 -21.43 -1.90
N LEU A 54 -2.03 -21.87 -1.18
CA LEU A 54 -1.03 -22.80 -1.71
C LEU A 54 -1.63 -24.20 -1.93
N ASP A 55 -2.40 -24.70 -0.97
CA ASP A 55 -3.06 -26.01 -1.07
C ASP A 55 -4.06 -26.03 -2.23
N ASP A 56 -4.84 -24.95 -2.38
CA ASP A 56 -5.77 -24.76 -3.50
C ASP A 56 -5.06 -24.69 -4.87
N LEU A 57 -3.92 -24.00 -4.92
CA LEU A 57 -3.08 -23.94 -6.11
C LEU A 57 -2.52 -25.32 -6.47
N VAL A 58 -1.98 -26.05 -5.50
CA VAL A 58 -1.45 -27.41 -5.69
C VAL A 58 -2.54 -28.37 -6.17
N ALA A 59 -3.74 -28.30 -5.58
CA ALA A 59 -4.88 -29.10 -6.04
C ALA A 59 -5.27 -28.78 -7.49
N SER A 60 -5.26 -27.49 -7.87
CA SER A 60 -5.53 -27.05 -9.24
C SER A 60 -4.46 -27.50 -10.23
N GLN A 61 -3.18 -27.45 -9.83
CA GLN A 61 -2.05 -27.95 -10.62
C GLN A 61 -2.15 -29.45 -10.87
N HIS A 62 -2.54 -30.23 -9.86
CA HIS A 62 -2.80 -31.66 -10.02
C HIS A 62 -3.94 -31.94 -11.00
N ALA A 63 -5.06 -31.21 -10.91
CA ALA A 63 -6.18 -31.36 -11.83
C ALA A 63 -5.80 -31.00 -13.27
N ALA A 64 -4.93 -30.00 -13.46
CA ALA A 64 -4.41 -29.57 -14.75
C ALA A 64 -3.18 -30.37 -15.23
N ALA A 65 -2.75 -31.40 -14.50
CA ALA A 65 -1.51 -32.17 -14.75
C ALA A 65 -0.25 -31.30 -14.91
N THR A 66 -0.21 -30.13 -14.25
CA THR A 66 0.94 -29.23 -14.20
C THR A 66 1.90 -29.73 -13.12
N ALA A 67 3.15 -30.01 -13.48
CA ALA A 67 4.14 -30.61 -12.59
C ALA A 67 5.55 -30.06 -12.79
N GLY A 68 6.47 -30.43 -11.89
CA GLY A 68 7.88 -30.07 -11.98
C GLY A 68 8.11 -28.56 -11.86
N ASP A 69 8.99 -28.02 -12.71
CA ASP A 69 9.43 -26.63 -12.65
C ASP A 69 8.30 -25.63 -12.91
N ALA A 70 7.33 -25.97 -13.77
CA ALA A 70 6.19 -25.09 -14.06
C ALA A 70 5.29 -24.90 -12.83
N ALA A 71 4.95 -26.01 -12.14
CA ALA A 71 4.18 -25.96 -10.90
C ALA A 71 4.93 -25.19 -9.81
N ARG A 72 6.25 -25.40 -9.71
CA ARG A 72 7.10 -24.69 -8.76
C ARG A 72 7.13 -23.18 -9.02
N GLU A 73 7.22 -22.75 -10.28
CA GLU A 73 7.26 -21.33 -10.62
C GLU A 73 5.94 -20.63 -10.26
N GLU A 74 4.79 -21.25 -10.48
CA GLU A 74 3.49 -20.70 -10.06
C GLU A 74 3.39 -20.56 -8.53
N GLN A 75 3.88 -21.55 -7.77
CA GLN A 75 3.95 -21.46 -6.31
C GLN A 75 4.89 -20.35 -5.84
N LEU A 76 6.02 -20.15 -6.53
CA LEU A 76 6.94 -19.04 -6.29
C LEU A 76 6.28 -17.70 -6.58
N VAL A 77 5.50 -17.58 -7.66
CA VAL A 77 4.74 -16.36 -7.98
C VAL A 77 3.76 -16.02 -6.85
N LEU A 78 2.98 -17.00 -6.36
CA LEU A 78 2.11 -16.80 -5.20
C LEU A 78 2.89 -16.30 -3.97
N ALA A 79 3.98 -16.99 -3.60
CA ALA A 79 4.79 -16.63 -2.44
C ALA A 79 5.41 -15.24 -2.56
N ARG A 80 5.91 -14.86 -3.75
CA ARG A 80 6.47 -13.54 -4.04
C ARG A 80 5.41 -12.45 -3.92
N LYS A 81 4.23 -12.65 -4.51
CA LYS A 81 3.13 -11.68 -4.46
C LYS A 81 2.66 -11.40 -3.04
N VAL A 82 2.47 -12.43 -2.22
CA VAL A 82 2.06 -12.26 -0.82
C VAL A 82 3.14 -11.50 -0.03
N ARG A 83 4.42 -11.89 -0.15
CA ARG A 83 5.52 -11.20 0.55
C ARG A 83 5.67 -9.74 0.13
N GLU A 84 5.67 -9.48 -1.18
CA GLU A 84 5.87 -8.13 -1.71
C GLU A 84 4.68 -7.22 -1.35
N ALA A 85 3.45 -7.71 -1.44
CA ALA A 85 2.27 -6.95 -1.05
C ALA A 85 2.27 -6.55 0.43
N VAL A 86 2.62 -7.48 1.32
CA VAL A 86 2.75 -7.19 2.76
C VAL A 86 3.85 -6.16 2.99
N LEU A 87 5.02 -6.33 2.37
CA LEU A 87 6.13 -5.39 2.50
C LEU A 87 5.76 -3.98 2.03
N GLN A 88 5.20 -3.86 0.83
CA GLN A 88 4.80 -2.58 0.25
C GLN A 88 3.67 -1.91 1.05
N SER A 89 2.73 -2.69 1.60
CA SER A 89 1.66 -2.17 2.47
C SER A 89 2.19 -1.54 3.77
N GLY A 90 3.39 -1.90 4.20
CA GLY A 90 4.03 -1.34 5.40
C GLY A 90 4.27 0.16 5.31
N LEU A 91 4.41 0.73 4.10
CA LEU A 91 4.54 2.18 3.91
C LEU A 91 3.26 2.94 4.31
N LEU A 92 2.09 2.30 4.17
CA LEU A 92 0.78 2.91 4.47
C LEU A 92 0.26 2.50 5.85
N SER A 93 0.53 1.26 6.26
CA SER A 93 -0.02 0.67 7.50
C SER A 93 0.97 0.56 8.65
N GLY A 94 2.24 0.92 8.41
CA GLY A 94 3.33 0.88 9.36
C GLY A 94 4.20 -0.38 9.23
N MET A 95 5.52 -0.18 9.14
CA MET A 95 6.51 -1.26 9.03
C MET A 95 6.48 -2.28 10.18
N PRO A 96 6.19 -1.94 11.45
CA PRO A 96 6.08 -2.94 12.51
C PRO A 96 5.03 -4.04 12.24
N ARG A 97 3.89 -3.67 11.63
CA ARG A 97 2.85 -4.65 11.26
C ARG A 97 3.34 -5.57 10.15
N ALA A 98 3.96 -4.99 9.12
CA ALA A 98 4.55 -5.75 8.02
C ALA A 98 5.67 -6.71 8.50
N ILE A 99 6.54 -6.26 9.41
CA ILE A 99 7.61 -7.09 10.00
C ILE A 99 7.01 -8.29 10.72
N ASN A 100 6.06 -8.07 11.64
CA ASN A 100 5.43 -9.16 12.38
C ASN A 100 4.76 -10.18 11.44
N THR A 101 4.07 -9.69 10.41
CA THR A 101 3.44 -10.52 9.40
C THR A 101 4.45 -11.34 8.59
N LEU A 102 5.52 -10.70 8.09
CA LEU A 102 6.52 -11.39 7.27
C LEU A 102 7.32 -12.42 8.08
N VAL A 103 7.59 -12.15 9.35
CA VAL A 103 8.20 -13.13 10.27
C VAL A 103 7.28 -14.32 10.48
N ALA A 104 5.99 -14.10 10.77
CA ALA A 104 5.01 -15.18 10.92
C ALA A 104 4.87 -16.01 9.63
N LEU A 105 4.81 -15.35 8.48
CA LEU A 105 4.75 -16.02 7.18
C LEU A 105 6.02 -16.84 6.89
N HIS A 106 7.20 -16.32 7.24
CA HIS A 106 8.47 -17.03 7.03
C HIS A 106 8.53 -18.37 7.78
N GLN A 107 7.94 -18.45 8.98
CA GLN A 107 7.93 -19.66 9.80
C GLN A 107 7.21 -20.84 9.13
N VAL A 108 6.19 -20.57 8.32
CA VAL A 108 5.40 -21.61 7.62
C VAL A 108 5.80 -21.78 6.15
N MET A 109 6.62 -20.87 5.60
CA MET A 109 6.99 -20.88 4.18
C MET A 109 7.86 -22.10 3.86
N PRO A 110 7.49 -22.96 2.89
CA PRO A 110 8.34 -24.06 2.43
C PRO A 110 9.70 -23.55 1.94
N GLU A 111 10.78 -24.29 2.21
CA GLU A 111 12.15 -23.85 1.91
C GLU A 111 12.34 -23.56 0.41
N HIS A 112 11.77 -24.37 -0.47
CA HIS A 112 11.87 -24.20 -1.92
C HIS A 112 11.17 -22.94 -2.45
N LEU A 113 10.34 -22.28 -1.63
CA LEU A 113 9.64 -21.04 -1.93
C LEU A 113 10.25 -19.81 -1.24
N ARG A 114 11.32 -19.96 -0.46
CA ARG A 114 11.99 -18.83 0.23
C ARG A 114 12.96 -18.11 -0.71
N GLU A 115 12.98 -16.78 -0.63
CA GLU A 115 14.01 -15.99 -1.33
C GLU A 115 15.33 -16.04 -0.56
N ALA A 116 16.42 -16.30 -1.28
CA ALA A 116 17.78 -16.24 -0.72
C ALA A 116 18.40 -14.83 -0.84
N LYS A 117 17.85 -13.98 -1.72
CA LYS A 117 18.38 -12.64 -2.03
C LYS A 117 17.22 -11.66 -2.24
N PRO A 118 17.45 -10.35 -2.05
CA PRO A 118 16.45 -9.34 -2.39
C PRO A 118 16.04 -9.43 -3.87
N LEU A 119 14.75 -9.30 -4.15
CA LEU A 119 14.21 -9.23 -5.51
C LEU A 119 14.46 -7.87 -6.17
N ARG A 120 14.55 -6.81 -5.36
CA ARG A 120 14.85 -5.45 -5.81
C ARG A 120 16.34 -5.27 -6.10
N ASP A 121 16.66 -4.47 -7.11
CA ASP A 121 18.03 -4.07 -7.40
C ASP A 121 18.54 -3.06 -6.35
N THR A 122 19.35 -3.54 -5.41
CA THR A 122 19.87 -2.71 -4.30
C THR A 122 21.00 -1.76 -4.71
N ARG A 123 21.46 -1.82 -5.97
CA ARG A 123 22.57 -0.99 -6.48
C ARG A 123 22.12 0.04 -7.50
N ARG A 124 20.83 0.07 -7.82
CA ARG A 124 20.28 1.02 -8.78
C ARG A 124 20.55 2.47 -8.35
N PRO A 125 21.04 3.35 -9.26
CA PRO A 125 21.31 4.74 -8.93
C PRO A 125 20.05 5.50 -8.47
N PRO A 126 20.15 6.43 -7.49
CA PRO A 126 19.02 7.22 -7.01
C PRO A 126 18.20 7.91 -8.12
N ALA A 127 18.86 8.48 -9.13
CA ALA A 127 18.20 9.17 -10.23
C ALA A 127 17.31 8.25 -11.10
N GLU A 128 17.57 6.93 -11.12
CA GLU A 128 16.66 5.99 -11.77
C GLU A 128 15.39 5.76 -10.95
N TRP A 129 15.49 5.77 -9.62
CA TRP A 129 14.32 5.67 -8.74
C TRP A 129 13.42 6.89 -8.86
N ASP A 130 13.99 8.09 -9.01
CA ASP A 130 13.21 9.31 -9.29
C ASP A 130 12.38 9.16 -10.57
N ARG A 131 13.03 8.72 -11.66
CA ARG A 131 12.38 8.54 -12.97
C ARG A 131 11.27 7.49 -12.92
N ARG A 132 11.56 6.35 -12.29
CA ARG A 132 10.62 5.22 -12.17
C ARG A 132 9.45 5.60 -11.28
N GLY A 133 9.71 6.34 -10.20
CA GLY A 133 8.71 6.87 -9.29
C GLY A 133 7.76 7.85 -9.98
N ALA A 134 8.28 8.83 -10.71
CA ALA A 134 7.46 9.77 -11.48
C ALA A 134 6.58 9.06 -12.53
N ALA A 135 7.13 8.05 -13.22
CA ALA A 135 6.40 7.26 -14.20
C ALA A 135 5.26 6.43 -13.55
N LEU A 136 5.55 5.75 -12.43
CA LEU A 136 4.55 4.95 -11.73
C LEU A 136 3.48 5.82 -11.05
N PHE A 137 3.87 6.94 -10.44
CA PHE A 137 2.95 7.92 -9.86
C PHE A 137 1.96 8.42 -10.93
N SER A 138 2.49 8.79 -12.10
CA SER A 138 1.70 9.19 -13.26
C SER A 138 0.78 8.06 -13.77
N ALA A 139 1.25 6.82 -13.80
CA ALA A 139 0.43 5.67 -14.20
C ALA A 139 -0.72 5.38 -13.22
N VAL A 140 -0.49 5.59 -11.92
CA VAL A 140 -1.50 5.39 -10.86
C VAL A 140 -2.53 6.50 -10.86
N TYR A 141 -2.11 7.77 -10.82
CA TYR A 141 -3.01 8.93 -10.66
C TYR A 141 -3.52 9.51 -11.99
N ARG A 142 -2.90 9.19 -13.12
CA ARG A 142 -3.31 9.64 -14.47
C ARG A 142 -3.52 11.16 -14.50
N ASP A 143 -4.67 11.62 -14.99
CA ASP A 143 -5.02 13.05 -15.10
C ASP A 143 -5.02 13.80 -13.76
N THR A 144 -5.10 13.08 -12.63
CA THR A 144 -5.05 13.70 -11.29
C THR A 144 -3.64 13.82 -10.72
N ALA A 145 -2.63 13.25 -11.38
CA ALA A 145 -1.25 13.27 -10.90
C ALA A 145 -0.74 14.69 -10.58
N PRO A 146 -0.90 15.70 -11.47
CA PRO A 146 -0.39 17.05 -11.19
C PRO A 146 -1.02 17.68 -9.94
N SER A 147 -2.32 17.44 -9.72
CA SER A 147 -3.04 17.97 -8.57
C SER A 147 -2.62 17.30 -7.26
N VAL A 148 -2.40 15.98 -7.27
CA VAL A 148 -1.93 15.24 -6.09
C VAL A 148 -0.49 15.64 -5.76
N GLU A 149 0.39 15.71 -6.76
CA GLU A 149 1.79 16.11 -6.60
C GLU A 149 1.89 17.54 -6.04
N SER A 150 1.20 18.50 -6.65
CA SER A 150 1.16 19.90 -6.18
C SER A 150 0.70 20.00 -4.72
N LEU A 151 -0.27 19.18 -4.32
CA LEU A 151 -0.80 19.14 -2.96
C LEU A 151 0.21 18.56 -1.95
N LEU A 152 0.98 17.55 -2.34
CA LEU A 152 2.03 16.96 -1.50
C LEU A 152 3.20 17.92 -1.34
N ASP A 153 3.68 18.50 -2.44
CA ASP A 153 4.78 19.47 -2.46
C ASP A 153 4.45 20.72 -1.64
N ALA A 154 3.25 21.26 -1.80
CA ALA A 154 2.81 22.45 -1.06
C ALA A 154 2.65 22.18 0.44
N ALA A 155 2.27 20.96 0.82
CA ALA A 155 2.15 20.59 2.23
C ALA A 155 3.53 20.50 2.90
N TYR A 156 4.50 19.87 2.23
CA TYR A 156 5.89 19.78 2.66
C TYR A 156 6.73 19.24 1.49
N PRO A 157 7.72 19.98 0.94
CA PRO A 157 8.48 19.50 -0.22
C PRO A 157 9.15 18.13 -0.06
N ASP A 158 9.63 17.80 1.15
CA ASP A 158 10.19 16.47 1.41
C ASP A 158 9.11 15.37 1.35
N LEU A 159 7.84 15.68 1.65
CA LEU A 159 6.73 14.74 1.48
C LEU A 159 6.53 14.42 0.00
N GLY A 160 6.56 15.42 -0.88
CA GLY A 160 6.48 15.21 -2.32
C GLY A 160 7.62 14.34 -2.84
N TRP A 161 8.87 14.70 -2.50
CA TRP A 161 10.04 13.89 -2.83
C TRP A 161 9.95 12.48 -2.28
N PHE A 162 9.57 12.32 -1.00
CA PHE A 162 9.46 11.02 -0.34
C PHE A 162 8.39 10.15 -1.03
N CYS A 163 7.22 10.69 -1.32
CA CYS A 163 6.16 9.97 -2.01
C CYS A 163 6.64 9.50 -3.39
N THR A 164 7.19 10.40 -4.21
CA THR A 164 7.60 10.08 -5.59
C THR A 164 8.79 9.12 -5.63
N THR A 165 9.89 9.45 -4.95
CA THR A 165 11.14 8.69 -5.04
C THR A 165 11.14 7.45 -4.14
N VAL A 166 10.82 7.60 -2.85
CA VAL A 166 10.89 6.50 -1.89
C VAL A 166 9.67 5.60 -2.01
N GLY A 167 8.47 6.19 -2.05
CA GLY A 167 7.21 5.47 -2.20
C GLY A 167 7.08 4.82 -3.57
N TYR A 168 6.85 5.62 -4.61
CA TYR A 168 6.58 5.12 -5.95
C TYR A 168 7.82 4.58 -6.66
N GLY A 169 9.00 5.15 -6.44
CA GLY A 169 10.23 4.67 -7.06
C GLY A 169 10.75 3.38 -6.42
N MET A 170 11.21 3.48 -5.17
CA MET A 170 11.94 2.39 -4.50
C MET A 170 11.02 1.31 -3.91
N THR A 171 9.88 1.70 -3.35
CA THR A 171 8.98 0.76 -2.64
C THR A 171 8.05 0.06 -3.64
N TYR A 172 7.22 0.83 -4.34
CA TYR A 172 6.19 0.28 -5.23
C TYR A 172 6.73 -0.09 -6.61
N GLY A 173 7.67 0.69 -7.15
CA GLY A 173 8.33 0.44 -8.44
C GLY A 173 9.64 -0.34 -8.33
N GLY A 174 9.97 -0.84 -7.12
CA GLY A 174 11.22 -1.52 -6.81
C GLY A 174 11.34 -2.93 -7.39
N THR A 175 10.19 -3.56 -7.70
CA THR A 175 10.09 -4.89 -8.29
C THR A 175 8.95 -4.91 -9.31
N ASP A 176 8.93 -5.92 -10.18
CA ASP A 176 7.84 -6.15 -11.14
C ASP A 176 6.92 -7.31 -10.66
N VAL A 177 6.94 -7.64 -9.36
CA VAL A 177 6.17 -8.74 -8.75
C VAL A 177 4.66 -8.46 -8.76
N LEU A 178 4.28 -7.21 -8.55
CA LEU A 178 2.90 -6.75 -8.60
C LEU A 178 2.71 -5.87 -9.83
N SER A 179 1.68 -6.15 -10.62
CA SER A 179 1.21 -5.22 -11.64
C SER A 179 0.68 -3.94 -11.01
N VAL A 180 0.56 -2.86 -11.81
CA VAL A 180 -0.01 -1.58 -11.35
C VAL A 180 -1.42 -1.77 -10.78
N VAL A 181 -2.22 -2.67 -11.36
CA VAL A 181 -3.58 -2.96 -10.89
C VAL A 181 -3.52 -3.62 -9.51
N GLU A 182 -2.71 -4.65 -9.34
CA GLU A 182 -2.54 -5.35 -8.05
C GLU A 182 -2.02 -4.40 -6.96
N LEU A 183 -1.05 -3.56 -7.31
CA LEU A 183 -0.53 -2.53 -6.43
C LEU A 183 -1.64 -1.59 -5.92
N VAL A 184 -2.55 -1.14 -6.79
CA VAL A 184 -3.67 -0.29 -6.38
C VAL A 184 -4.62 -1.03 -5.42
N TYR A 185 -4.89 -2.32 -5.66
CA TYR A 185 -5.67 -3.14 -4.73
C TYR A 185 -4.97 -3.28 -3.36
N VAL A 186 -3.65 -3.50 -3.34
CA VAL A 186 -2.84 -3.55 -2.12
C VAL A 186 -2.92 -2.23 -1.35
N MET A 187 -2.77 -1.09 -2.04
CA MET A 187 -2.88 0.24 -1.42
C MET A 187 -4.26 0.45 -0.80
N VAL A 188 -5.33 0.15 -1.56
CA VAL A 188 -6.71 0.32 -1.07
C VAL A 188 -6.98 -0.57 0.15
N ALA A 189 -6.54 -1.84 0.12
CA ALA A 189 -6.71 -2.76 1.25
C ALA A 189 -6.02 -2.24 2.51
N ALA A 190 -4.78 -1.76 2.39
CA ALA A 190 -4.03 -1.18 3.51
C ALA A 190 -4.70 0.09 4.04
N LEU A 191 -5.13 0.99 3.16
CA LEU A 191 -5.73 2.29 3.52
C LEU A 191 -7.11 2.16 4.17
N ILE A 192 -7.91 1.18 3.75
CA ILE A 192 -9.18 0.85 4.42
C ILE A 192 -8.90 0.37 5.85
N ALA A 193 -7.93 -0.53 6.02
CA ALA A 193 -7.61 -1.10 7.33
C ALA A 193 -7.08 -0.07 8.35
N VAL A 194 -6.48 1.04 7.88
CA VAL A 194 -5.99 2.12 8.75
C VAL A 194 -6.88 3.36 8.78
N ASP A 195 -8.10 3.27 8.23
CA ASP A 195 -9.09 4.36 8.21
C ASP A 195 -8.56 5.67 7.59
N ALA A 196 -8.02 5.57 6.37
CA ALA A 196 -7.48 6.70 5.61
C ALA A 196 -8.38 7.11 4.43
N PRO A 197 -9.58 7.70 4.67
CA PRO A 197 -10.63 7.85 3.66
C PRO A 197 -10.24 8.74 2.48
N ARG A 198 -9.41 9.78 2.70
CA ARG A 198 -8.92 10.66 1.62
C ARG A 198 -8.11 9.86 0.60
N GLN A 199 -7.15 9.08 1.08
CA GLN A 199 -6.30 8.26 0.24
C GLN A 199 -7.08 7.09 -0.38
N VAL A 200 -8.00 6.46 0.37
CA VAL A 200 -8.93 5.47 -0.20
C VAL A 200 -9.68 6.06 -1.40
N GLY A 201 -10.22 7.28 -1.25
CA GLY A 201 -10.90 7.98 -2.34
C GLY A 201 -10.02 8.18 -3.58
N TRP A 202 -8.77 8.59 -3.39
CA TRP A 202 -7.81 8.75 -4.49
C TRP A 202 -7.54 7.43 -5.23
N HIS A 203 -7.20 6.37 -4.49
CA HIS A 203 -6.81 5.09 -5.10
C HIS A 203 -7.99 4.30 -5.69
N LEU A 204 -9.18 4.39 -5.09
CA LEU A 204 -10.40 3.78 -5.66
C LEU A 204 -10.87 4.49 -6.93
N ALA A 205 -10.75 5.83 -7.00
CA ALA A 205 -11.07 6.56 -8.22
C ALA A 205 -10.18 6.11 -9.39
N ASN A 206 -8.90 5.81 -9.11
CA ASN A 206 -7.94 5.28 -10.08
C ASN A 206 -8.30 3.85 -10.51
N ALA A 207 -8.64 2.97 -9.56
CA ALA A 207 -9.03 1.58 -9.85
C ALA A 207 -10.26 1.50 -10.78
N ARG A 208 -11.29 2.31 -10.50
CA ARG A 208 -12.53 2.35 -11.30
C ARG A 208 -12.31 2.83 -12.74
N ARG A 209 -11.34 3.73 -12.96
CA ARG A 209 -10.99 4.24 -14.29
C ARG A 209 -10.12 3.25 -15.07
N GLY A 210 -9.20 2.56 -14.41
CA GLY A 210 -8.38 1.50 -15.02
C GLY A 210 -9.20 0.33 -15.57
N ALA A 211 -10.27 -0.08 -14.87
CA ALA A 211 -11.18 -1.14 -15.33
C ALA A 211 -11.97 -0.77 -16.60
N ARG A 212 -12.18 0.53 -16.88
CA ARG A 212 -12.89 1.00 -18.08
C ARG A 212 -11.97 1.21 -19.30
N GLY A 213 -10.66 1.26 -19.10
CA GLY A 213 -9.67 1.41 -20.18
C GLY A 213 -9.16 0.09 -20.76
N GLY A 214 -9.63 -1.06 -20.26
CA GLY A 214 -9.17 -2.40 -20.67
C GLY A 214 -9.76 -2.94 -21.97
N ALA A 215 -10.63 -2.18 -22.65
CA ALA A 215 -11.15 -2.52 -23.97
C ALA A 215 -10.65 -1.48 -24.98
N GLY A 216 -9.42 -1.65 -25.50
CA GLY A 216 -8.93 -0.83 -26.63
C GLY A 216 -7.44 -0.49 -26.69
N GLY A 217 -6.55 -1.17 -25.98
CA GLY A 217 -5.11 -0.90 -26.05
C GLY A 217 -4.36 -1.86 -26.97
N GLU A 218 -4.55 -1.75 -28.28
CA GLU A 218 -3.64 -2.39 -29.25
C GLU A 218 -2.23 -1.78 -29.16
N GLY A 219 -1.23 -2.65 -29.33
CA GLY A 219 0.16 -2.42 -28.95
C GLY A 219 0.84 -1.20 -29.56
N HIS A 220 1.72 -0.59 -28.77
CA HIS A 220 2.82 0.20 -29.31
C HIS A 220 4.09 -0.64 -29.26
N ARG A 221 4.47 -1.15 -30.44
CA ARG A 221 5.81 -1.65 -30.71
C ARG A 221 6.78 -0.46 -30.58
N HIS A 222 7.87 -0.67 -29.85
CA HIS A 222 9.06 0.16 -29.94
C HIS A 222 9.62 0.11 -31.37
N PRO A 223 9.87 1.25 -32.04
CA PRO A 223 10.92 1.31 -33.04
C PRO A 223 12.24 1.62 -32.33
N GLY A 224 13.27 0.88 -32.69
CA GLY A 224 14.60 0.96 -32.10
C GLY A 224 15.39 2.21 -32.49
N GLY A 225 16.44 2.43 -31.69
CA GLY A 225 17.77 2.91 -32.07
C GLY A 225 17.88 4.05 -33.09
N GLY A 226 18.16 5.24 -32.59
CA GLY A 226 18.80 6.31 -33.34
C GLY A 226 19.61 7.18 -32.39
N GLU A 227 20.93 7.05 -32.46
CA GLU A 227 21.88 7.95 -31.79
C GLU A 227 21.68 9.39 -32.28
N GLY A 228 21.67 10.34 -31.35
CA GLY A 228 21.60 11.77 -31.66
C GLY A 228 21.89 12.58 -30.40
N GLY A 229 23.12 13.09 -30.31
CA GLY A 229 23.55 13.97 -29.23
C GLY A 229 22.68 15.23 -29.13
N GLY A 230 22.35 15.61 -27.90
CA GLY A 230 21.51 16.77 -27.60
C GLY A 230 21.81 17.31 -26.21
N GLU A 231 22.70 18.29 -26.21
CA GLU A 231 23.05 19.32 -25.23
C GLU A 231 22.21 19.46 -23.94
N VAL A 232 22.92 19.50 -22.81
CA VAL A 232 22.42 19.75 -21.45
C VAL A 232 21.93 21.21 -21.32
N ALA A 233 20.62 21.40 -21.19
CA ALA A 233 20.04 22.71 -20.88
C ALA A 233 20.29 23.10 -19.41
N LYS A 234 21.25 24.01 -19.21
CA LYS A 234 21.47 24.74 -17.94
C LYS A 234 20.27 25.64 -17.63
N ARG A 235 19.68 25.47 -16.45
CA ARG A 235 18.72 26.43 -15.87
C ARG A 235 19.45 27.72 -15.49
N ARG A 236 19.00 28.87 -16.00
CA ARG A 236 19.36 30.20 -15.49
C ARG A 236 18.21 30.77 -14.65
N PRO A 237 18.51 31.55 -13.58
CA PRO A 237 17.50 32.25 -12.80
C PRO A 237 17.23 33.64 -13.40
N GLY A 238 15.97 34.01 -13.52
CA GLY A 238 15.49 35.37 -13.73
C GLY A 238 14.08 35.44 -13.14
N GLY A 239 13.72 36.32 -12.21
CA GLY A 239 14.20 37.68 -12.02
C GLY A 239 13.40 38.62 -12.91
N GLY A 240 12.19 39.00 -12.48
CA GLY A 240 11.42 40.03 -13.18
C GLY A 240 9.94 40.14 -12.78
N GLY A 241 9.62 41.21 -12.05
CA GLY A 241 8.46 42.04 -12.38
C GLY A 241 7.11 41.70 -11.74
N VAL A 242 6.90 42.19 -10.51
CA VAL A 242 5.56 42.38 -9.93
C VAL A 242 4.78 43.38 -10.79
N LYS A 243 3.62 42.97 -11.31
CA LYS A 243 2.55 43.89 -11.71
C LYS A 243 1.38 43.73 -10.75
N ARG A 244 1.07 44.83 -10.05
CA ARG A 244 -0.15 45.00 -9.26
C ARG A 244 -1.35 44.98 -10.20
N GLY A 245 -2.31 44.11 -9.90
CA GLY A 245 -3.68 44.17 -10.43
C GLY A 245 -4.62 44.07 -9.24
N ASP A 246 -5.51 45.06 -9.12
CA ASP A 246 -6.62 45.09 -8.16
C ASP A 246 -7.48 43.83 -8.28
N ALA A 247 -7.76 43.20 -7.13
CA ALA A 247 -8.88 42.29 -6.98
C ALA A 247 -9.50 42.52 -5.60
N GLY A 248 -10.79 42.83 -5.63
CA GLY A 248 -11.61 43.23 -4.49
C GLY A 248 -11.68 42.18 -3.39
N GLU A 249 -11.81 42.72 -2.19
CA GLU A 249 -11.98 42.04 -0.92
C GLU A 249 -13.47 41.78 -0.70
N GLU A 250 -13.92 40.53 -0.82
CA GLU A 250 -15.19 40.08 -0.20
C GLU A 250 -15.05 38.66 0.37
N GLY A 251 -14.93 38.58 1.70
CA GLY A 251 -15.74 37.69 2.55
C GLY A 251 -15.48 36.18 2.55
N GLY A 252 -14.33 35.73 3.06
CA GLY A 252 -14.10 34.32 3.41
C GLY A 252 -14.71 33.93 4.77
N GLY A 253 -15.94 33.39 4.77
CA GLY A 253 -16.51 32.67 5.92
C GLY A 253 -16.03 31.21 6.00
N PRO A 254 -16.10 30.55 7.18
CA PRO A 254 -15.61 29.18 7.34
C PRO A 254 -16.48 28.18 6.57
N VAL A 255 -15.84 27.38 5.70
CA VAL A 255 -16.48 26.29 4.97
C VAL A 255 -16.87 25.18 5.93
N ARG A 256 -18.17 25.03 6.17
CA ARG A 256 -18.75 23.97 6.99
C ARG A 256 -19.11 22.78 6.09
N TRP A 257 -18.39 21.67 6.20
CA TRP A 257 -18.70 20.44 5.48
C TRP A 257 -19.87 19.72 6.16
N GLY A 258 -21.01 19.61 5.46
CA GLY A 258 -22.14 18.77 5.85
C GLY A 258 -21.97 17.32 5.38
N PRO A 259 -22.77 16.37 5.92
CA PRO A 259 -22.68 14.96 5.54
C PRO A 259 -23.09 14.77 4.08
N VAL A 260 -22.20 14.13 3.31
CA VAL A 260 -22.46 13.73 1.92
C VAL A 260 -23.54 12.65 1.92
N ARG A 261 -24.73 12.97 1.41
CA ARG A 261 -25.76 11.97 1.09
C ARG A 261 -25.44 11.39 -0.29
N CYS A 262 -25.17 10.10 -0.35
CA CYS A 262 -25.18 9.34 -1.59
C CYS A 262 -26.63 9.12 -2.03
N THR A 263 -27.11 9.90 -2.99
CA THR A 263 -28.29 9.56 -3.79
C THR A 263 -27.83 9.38 -5.22
N ASP A 264 -27.73 8.13 -5.65
CA ASP A 264 -28.49 7.57 -6.77
C ASP A 264 -27.99 6.15 -7.07
N GLY A 265 -28.96 5.26 -7.28
CA GLY A 265 -28.84 3.82 -7.12
C GLY A 265 -27.81 3.12 -8.00
N LEU A 266 -26.84 2.45 -7.35
CA LEU A 266 -26.31 1.16 -7.78
C LEU A 266 -25.73 0.49 -6.53
N SER A 267 -26.46 -0.50 -6.01
CA SER A 267 -26.08 -1.27 -4.82
C SER A 267 -24.89 -2.17 -5.17
N VAL A 268 -23.68 -1.68 -4.92
CA VAL A 268 -22.53 -2.56 -4.72
C VAL A 268 -22.56 -2.94 -3.24
N ARG A 269 -23.02 -4.15 -2.94
CA ARG A 269 -22.86 -4.75 -1.61
C ARG A 269 -21.38 -5.04 -1.39
N VAL A 270 -20.66 -4.05 -0.88
CA VAL A 270 -19.39 -4.29 -0.20
C VAL A 270 -19.76 -4.91 1.16
N PRO A 271 -19.27 -6.11 1.52
CA PRO A 271 -19.47 -6.64 2.85
C PRO A 271 -18.94 -5.62 3.86
N ARG A 272 -19.75 -5.27 4.86
CA ARG A 272 -19.27 -4.56 6.06
C ARG A 272 -18.14 -5.41 6.64
N MET A 273 -16.89 -5.03 6.38
CA MET A 273 -15.78 -5.49 7.19
C MET A 273 -16.04 -4.89 8.57
N VAL A 274 -16.39 -5.74 9.52
CA VAL A 274 -16.56 -5.34 10.91
C VAL A 274 -15.20 -4.83 11.36
N CYS A 275 -15.09 -3.52 11.57
CA CYS A 275 -13.98 -2.94 12.30
C CYS A 275 -13.95 -3.63 13.67
N ILE A 276 -12.97 -4.52 13.89
CA ILE A 276 -12.66 -5.04 15.23
C ILE A 276 -11.97 -3.91 15.98
N GLY A 277 -12.77 -2.92 16.39
CA GLY A 277 -12.36 -1.76 17.16
C GLY A 277 -13.31 -1.59 18.34
N LYS A 278 -12.79 -1.86 19.54
CA LYS A 278 -13.41 -1.66 20.87
C LYS A 278 -14.59 -2.57 21.23
N LEU A 279 -14.27 -3.69 21.86
CA LEU A 279 -15.09 -4.23 22.95
C LEU A 279 -14.60 -3.62 24.27
N ARG A 280 -15.20 -2.50 24.68
CA ARG A 280 -15.33 -2.13 26.10
C ARG A 280 -16.82 -1.89 26.34
N GLY A 281 -17.39 -2.72 27.20
CA GLY A 281 -18.82 -2.75 27.50
C GLY A 281 -19.30 -1.50 28.20
N SER A 282 -20.55 -1.16 27.92
CA SER A 282 -21.35 -0.14 28.57
C SER A 282 -21.98 -0.70 29.87
N ALA A 283 -21.92 0.07 30.94
CA ALA A 283 -22.84 0.02 32.11
C ALA A 283 -22.76 1.36 32.86
N PRO A 284 -23.81 1.75 33.62
CA PRO A 284 -24.46 3.06 33.46
C PRO A 284 -24.16 4.12 34.53
N ASP A 285 -24.74 5.29 34.29
CA ASP A 285 -24.77 6.53 35.07
C ASP A 285 -24.81 6.37 36.60
N HIS A 286 -23.89 7.06 37.29
CA HIS A 286 -24.15 7.66 38.60
C HIS A 286 -23.25 8.89 38.82
N GLU A 287 -23.83 9.85 39.53
CA GLU A 287 -23.45 11.25 39.71
C GLU A 287 -22.10 11.49 40.43
N HIS A 288 -21.43 12.58 40.06
CA HIS A 288 -20.33 13.25 40.79
C HIS A 288 -20.79 13.81 42.16
N PRO A 289 -19.93 14.23 43.13
CA PRO A 289 -18.59 14.84 42.93
C PRO A 289 -17.50 14.59 44.03
N PHE A 290 -16.34 15.26 43.83
CA PHE A 290 -15.26 15.63 44.78
C PHE A 290 -13.96 14.80 44.90
N ASN A 291 -12.93 15.30 44.19
CA ASN A 291 -11.58 15.74 44.62
C ASN A 291 -10.66 14.82 45.47
N SER A 292 -9.51 14.40 44.92
CA SER A 292 -8.16 14.92 45.28
C SER A 292 -7.01 13.98 44.85
N SER A 293 -5.97 14.61 44.28
CA SER A 293 -4.51 14.34 44.36
C SER A 293 -3.89 12.94 44.19
N ARG A 294 -2.81 12.91 43.36
CA ARG A 294 -1.58 12.08 43.46
C ARG A 294 -1.81 10.57 43.24
N ASP A 295 -1.09 9.81 42.42
CA ASP A 295 0.29 9.82 41.92
C ASP A 295 0.33 9.01 40.59
N GLU A 296 1.52 8.87 39.99
CA GLU A 296 1.90 7.99 38.86
C GLU A 296 1.93 8.63 37.45
N MET A 297 2.92 9.50 37.25
CA MET A 297 3.65 9.57 35.98
C MET A 297 5.10 9.15 36.25
N GLU A 298 5.45 7.88 36.03
CA GLU A 298 6.85 7.49 35.91
C GLU A 298 7.37 7.81 34.52
N ALA A 299 8.41 8.65 34.52
CA ALA A 299 9.15 9.11 33.37
C ALA A 299 10.04 7.99 32.81
N ILE A 300 9.99 7.79 31.49
CA ILE A 300 11.03 7.08 30.75
C ILE A 300 12.21 8.06 30.60
N GLN A 301 13.17 7.97 31.52
CA GLN A 301 14.40 8.73 31.49
C GLN A 301 15.46 7.98 30.67
N PHE A 302 15.85 8.58 29.55
CA PHE A 302 16.92 8.13 28.65
C PHE A 302 18.28 8.27 29.37
N CYS A 303 19.00 7.16 29.58
CA CYS A 303 20.40 7.18 30.00
C CYS A 303 21.30 7.01 28.77
N PRO A 304 22.16 7.99 28.42
CA PRO A 304 23.25 7.77 27.47
C PRO A 304 24.49 7.26 28.21
N SER A 305 24.88 6.02 27.94
CA SER A 305 26.15 5.44 28.39
C SER A 305 27.32 6.08 27.60
N ALA A 306 28.08 6.92 28.29
CA ALA A 306 29.40 7.35 27.84
C ALA A 306 30.43 6.27 28.20
N ASN A 307 31.15 5.76 27.21
CA ASN A 307 32.33 4.93 27.41
C ASN A 307 33.43 5.43 26.47
N ALA A 308 34.38 6.18 27.02
CA ALA A 308 35.63 6.50 26.35
C ALA A 308 36.74 6.57 27.41
N ALA A 309 37.60 5.55 27.39
CA ALA A 309 38.85 5.52 28.12
C ALA A 309 39.87 6.45 27.45
N ARG A 310 40.71 7.15 28.24
CA ARG A 310 42.20 7.02 28.28
C ARG A 310 42.95 8.26 28.78
N ASN A 311 44.07 7.96 29.45
CA ASN A 311 45.27 8.76 29.81
C ASN A 311 45.11 9.64 31.07
N GLY A 312 46.00 9.64 32.06
CA GLY A 312 47.39 9.19 32.17
C GLY A 312 48.30 10.38 32.55
N CYS A 313 49.00 10.26 33.68
CA CYS A 313 49.78 11.26 34.46
C CYS A 313 48.98 12.09 35.46
#